data_AF-A0A1T4PX04-F1
#
_entry.id   AF-A0A1T4PX04-F1
#
_cell.length_a   1.000
_cell.length_b   1.000
_cell.length_c   1.000
_cell.angle_alpha   90.00
_cell.angle_beta   90.00
_cell.angle_gamma   90.00
#
_symmetry.space_group_name_H-M   'P 1'
#
loop_
_entity.id
_entity.type
_entity.pdbx_description
1 polymer ?
#
loop_
_entity_poly.entity_id
_entity_poly.type
_entity_poly.pdbx_seq_one_letter_code
_entity_poly.pdbx_strand_id
1 'polypeptide(L)'
;NLRSLLILAAWSHVRSKGSGALREKYLYMTQVQSKGKKIAIVAVARKLAELMYTLLKTGTSYENRPSTSISQLAVEALSKAS
;
A
#
# COMPACT_ATOMS: atom_id res chain seq x y z
N ASN A 1 -9.82 4.59 -20.46
CA ASN A 1 -8.41 5.00 -20.25
C ASN A 1 -7.89 4.27 -19.01
N LEU A 2 -6.75 3.59 -19.10
CA LEU A 2 -6.13 2.84 -18.00
C LEU A 2 -5.81 3.71 -16.78
N ARG A 3 -5.38 4.95 -17.00
CA ARG A 3 -5.01 5.89 -15.93
C ARG A 3 -6.19 6.17 -14.98
N SER A 4 -7.37 6.47 -15.53
CA SER A 4 -8.56 6.78 -14.73
C SER A 4 -9.05 5.55 -13.96
N LEU A 5 -8.96 4.37 -14.56
CA LEU A 5 -9.30 3.10 -13.89
C LEU A 5 -8.41 2.86 -12.65
N LEU A 6 -7.09 3.05 -12.79
CA LEU A 6 -6.14 2.90 -11.67
C LEU A 6 -6.41 3.91 -10.54
N ILE A 7 -6.79 5.14 -10.88
CA ILE A 7 -7.14 6.16 -9.88
C ILE A 7 -8.43 5.78 -9.14
N LEU A 8 -9.44 5.27 -9.86
CA LEU A 8 -10.68 4.79 -9.24
C LEU A 8 -10.44 3.59 -8.33
N ALA A 9 -9.64 2.62 -8.78
CA ALA A 9 -9.25 1.46 -7.97
C ALA A 9 -8.45 1.87 -6.72
N ALA A 10 -7.57 2.87 -6.83
CA ALA A 10 -6.88 3.43 -5.68
C ALA A 10 -7.88 4.07 -4.69
N TRP A 11 -8.88 4.81 -5.18
CA TRP A 11 -9.91 5.41 -4.33
C TRP A 11 -10.77 4.37 -3.61
N SER A 12 -11.19 3.32 -4.30
CA SER A 12 -11.97 2.24 -3.69
C SER A 12 -11.14 1.53 -2.62
N HIS A 13 -9.85 1.27 -2.88
CA HIS A 13 -8.97 0.62 -1.93
C HIS A 13 -8.74 1.47 -0.66
N VAL A 14 -8.42 2.76 -0.81
CA VAL A 14 -8.18 3.68 0.32
C VAL A 14 -9.42 3.85 1.22
N ARG A 15 -10.63 3.76 0.64
CA ARG A 15 -11.90 3.89 1.37
C ARG A 15 -12.44 2.57 1.94
N SER A 16 -11.83 1.44 1.59
CA SER A 16 -12.25 0.15 2.13
C SER A 16 -11.99 0.07 3.64
N LYS A 17 -12.81 -0.71 4.35
CA LYS A 17 -12.74 -0.85 5.82
C LYS A 17 -11.49 -1.62 6.30
N GLY A 18 -10.66 -2.14 5.40
CA GLY A 18 -9.43 -2.86 5.73
C GLY A 18 -8.24 -1.94 6.04
N SER A 19 -7.32 -2.40 6.89
CA SER A 19 -5.94 -1.89 6.90
C SER A 19 -5.16 -2.55 5.76
N GLY A 20 -4.23 -1.81 5.18
CA GLY A 20 -3.43 -2.31 4.06
C GLY A 20 -2.34 -1.31 3.72
N ALA A 21 -1.21 -1.83 3.25
CA ALA A 21 0.01 -1.03 3.02
C ALA A 21 -0.23 0.19 2.10
N LEU A 22 -1.12 0.08 1.12
CA LEU A 22 -1.46 1.18 0.21
C LEU A 22 -2.30 2.27 0.89
N ARG A 23 -3.22 1.88 1.79
CA ARG A 23 -4.01 2.82 2.60
C ARG A 23 -3.14 3.53 3.63
N GLU A 24 -2.24 2.80 4.28
CA GLU A 24 -1.26 3.36 5.20
C GLU A 24 -0.33 4.34 4.50
N LYS A 25 0.15 4.00 3.30
CA LYS A 25 0.92 4.93 2.45
C LYS A 25 0.14 6.21 2.14
N TYR A 26 -1.16 6.11 1.83
CA TYR A 26 -2.00 7.29 1.62
C TYR A 26 -2.13 8.14 2.89
N LEU A 27 -2.41 7.52 4.04
CA LEU A 27 -2.55 8.22 5.32
C LEU A 27 -1.23 8.87 5.73
N TYR A 28 -0.11 8.15 5.63
CA TYR A 28 1.21 8.69 5.88
C TYR A 28 1.52 9.92 5.00
N MET A 29 1.25 9.84 3.70
CA MET A 29 1.48 10.96 2.79
C MET A 29 0.59 12.16 3.12
N THR A 30 -0.67 11.95 3.52
CA THR A 30 -1.63 13.02 3.77
C THR A 30 -1.53 13.62 5.17
N GLN A 31 -1.28 12.80 6.19
CA GLN A 31 -1.27 13.17 7.60
C GLN A 31 0.13 13.52 8.11
N VAL A 32 1.17 12.78 7.70
CA VAL A 32 2.54 13.00 8.18
C VAL A 32 3.30 13.93 7.25
N GLN A 33 3.27 13.65 5.93
CA GLN A 33 3.99 14.47 4.95
C GLN A 33 3.20 15.68 4.43
N SER A 34 1.98 15.90 4.91
CA SER A 34 1.08 17.01 4.51
C SER A 34 0.91 17.15 2.98
N LYS A 35 0.97 16.04 2.23
CA LYS A 35 0.76 16.04 0.79
C LYS A 35 -0.73 16.13 0.47
N GLY A 36 -1.06 16.88 -0.58
CA GLY A 36 -2.43 17.00 -1.06
C GLY A 36 -3.02 15.64 -1.48
N LYS A 37 -4.31 15.43 -1.20
CA LYS A 37 -5.04 14.18 -1.49
C LYS A 37 -4.91 13.71 -2.94
N LYS A 38 -4.92 14.65 -3.89
CA LYS A 38 -4.75 14.37 -5.34
C LYS A 38 -3.36 13.80 -5.66
N ILE A 39 -2.31 14.29 -4.99
CA ILE A 39 -0.94 13.80 -5.19
C ILE A 39 -0.79 12.43 -4.54
N ALA A 40 -1.30 12.27 -3.31
CA ALA A 40 -1.25 11.02 -2.57
C ALA A 40 -1.97 9.88 -3.33
N ILE A 41 -3.17 10.12 -3.87
CA ILE A 41 -3.91 9.07 -4.60
C ILE A 41 -3.21 8.65 -5.90
N VAL A 42 -2.57 9.59 -6.60
CA VAL A 42 -1.77 9.27 -7.79
C VAL A 42 -0.57 8.41 -7.41
N ALA A 43 0.08 8.70 -6.29
CA ALA A 43 1.19 7.90 -5.79
C ALA A 43 0.77 6.49 -5.34
N VAL A 44 -0.47 6.32 -4.86
CA VAL A 44 -1.06 5.00 -4.57
C VAL A 44 -1.37 4.25 -5.87
N ALA A 45 -2.00 4.92 -6.85
CA ALA A 45 -2.33 4.33 -8.14
C ALA A 45 -1.09 3.85 -8.91
N ARG A 46 0.02 4.61 -8.87
CA ARG A 46 1.31 4.17 -9.43
C ARG A 46 1.83 2.91 -8.75
N LYS A 47 1.75 2.85 -7.42
CA LYS A 47 2.21 1.68 -6.67
C LYS A 47 1.35 0.45 -6.92
N LEU A 48 0.04 0.63 -7.09
CA LEU A 48 -0.88 -0.42 -7.51
C LEU A 48 -0.53 -0.95 -8.91
N ALA A 49 -0.24 -0.05 -9.87
CA ALA A 49 0.16 -0.44 -11.22
C ALA A 49 1.50 -1.19 -11.24
N GLU A 50 2.48 -0.74 -10.46
CA GLU A 50 3.76 -1.45 -10.28
C GLU A 50 3.52 -2.88 -9.76
N LEU A 51 2.70 -3.03 -8.72
CA LEU A 51 2.37 -4.34 -8.14
C LEU A 51 1.71 -5.26 -9.18
N MET A 52 0.69 -4.78 -9.89
CA MET A 52 0.04 -5.55 -10.94
C MET A 52 1.01 -5.95 -12.04
N TYR A 53 1.85 -5.02 -12.50
CA TYR A 53 2.87 -5.32 -13.51
C TYR A 53 3.85 -6.37 -13.04
N THR A 54 4.33 -6.29 -11.79
CA THR A 54 5.25 -7.29 -11.25
C THR A 54 4.62 -8.68 -11.20
N LEU A 55 3.38 -8.81 -10.69
CA LEU A 55 2.67 -10.09 -10.62
C LEU A 55 2.48 -10.72 -12.00
N LEU A 56 2.08 -9.91 -12.99
CA LEU A 56 1.90 -10.37 -14.37
C LEU A 56 3.24 -10.78 -15.00
N LYS A 57 4.32 -10.04 -14.72
CA LYS A 57 5.64 -10.33 -15.26
C LYS A 57 6.25 -11.59 -14.65
N THR A 58 6.06 -11.83 -13.36
CA THR A 58 6.63 -12.99 -12.65
C THR A 58 5.75 -14.23 -12.72
N GLY A 59 4.47 -14.09 -13.10
CA GLY A 59 3.50 -15.19 -13.08
C GLY A 59 3.14 -15.65 -11.67
N THR A 60 3.45 -14.85 -10.65
CA THR A 60 3.19 -15.20 -9.25
C THR A 60 1.79 -14.75 -8.84
N SER A 61 1.09 -15.59 -8.09
CA SER A 61 -0.21 -15.22 -7.52
C SER A 61 -0.06 -14.14 -6.46
N TYR A 62 -1.09 -13.31 -6.31
CA TYR A 62 -1.13 -12.32 -5.24
C TYR A 62 -1.33 -13.03 -3.90
N GLU A 63 -0.38 -12.85 -2.98
CA GLU A 63 -0.51 -13.29 -1.60
C GLU A 63 -0.84 -12.11 -0.69
N ASN A 64 -1.93 -12.23 0.07
CA ASN A 64 -2.23 -11.28 1.13
C ASN A 64 -1.27 -11.53 2.28
N ARG A 65 -0.14 -10.82 2.28
CA ARG A 65 0.78 -10.83 3.42
C ARG A 65 0.15 -10.01 4.53
N PRO A 66 -0.21 -10.61 5.68
CA PRO A 66 -0.64 -9.82 6.83
C PRO A 66 0.51 -8.87 7.16
N SER A 67 0.21 -7.57 7.24
CA SER A 67 1.17 -6.61 7.74
C SER A 67 1.38 -6.92 9.22
N THR A 68 2.44 -7.64 9.54
CA THR A 68 2.91 -7.80 10.92
C THR A 68 2.99 -6.41 11.51
N SER A 69 2.29 -6.17 12.62
CA SER A 69 2.33 -4.85 13.27
C SER A 69 3.80 -4.48 13.49
N ILE A 70 4.18 -3.22 13.28
CA ILE A 70 5.56 -2.76 13.57
C ILE A 70 5.96 -3.17 14.99
N SER A 71 5.01 -3.21 15.91
CA SER A 71 5.17 -3.72 17.28
C SER A 71 5.66 -5.18 17.32
N GLN A 72 5.10 -6.06 16.50
CA GLN A 72 5.47 -7.47 16.44
C GLN A 72 6.85 -7.66 15.79
N LEU A 73 7.19 -6.89 14.76
CA LEU A 73 8.52 -6.89 14.15
C LEU A 73 9.59 -6.35 15.10
N ALA A 74 9.27 -5.31 15.87
CA ALA A 74 10.16 -4.76 16.89
C ALA A 74 10.41 -5.76 18.03
N VAL A 75 9.37 -6.47 18.48
CA VAL A 75 9.49 -7.54 19.49
C VAL A 75 10.33 -8.71 18.97
N GLU A 76 10.10 -9.16 17.74
CA GLU A 76 10.87 -10.25 17.13
C GLU A 76 12.36 -9.86 16.97
N ALA A 77 12.65 -8.63 16.56
CA ALA A 77 14.01 -8.12 16.43
C ALA A 77 14.72 -8.04 17.79
N LEU A 78 14.03 -7.61 18.85
CA LEU A 78 14.57 -7.60 20.21
C LEU A 78 14.85 -9.02 20.73
N SER A 79 13.95 -9.97 20.46
CA SER A 79 14.12 -11.37 20.91
C SER A 79 15.25 -12.13 20.21
N LYS A 80 15.67 -11.69 19.02
CA LYS A 80 16.78 -12.29 18.27
C LYS A 80 18.15 -11.69 18.64
N ALA A 81 18.16 -10.58 19.37
CA ALA A 81 19.38 -9.88 19.77
C ALA A 81 19.90 -10.29 21.16
N SER A 82 19.12 -11.06 21.93
CA SER A 82 19.49 -11.69 23.21
C SER A 82 19.94 -13.13 23.02
#